data_AF-A0A7C4LDU2-F1
#
_entry.id   AF-A0A7C4LDU2-F1
#
_cell.length_a   1.000
_cell.length_b   1.000
_cell.length_c   1.000
_cell.angle_alpha   90.00
_cell.angle_beta   90.00
_cell.angle_gamma   90.00
#
_symmetry.space_group_name_H-M   'P 1'
#
loop_
_entity.id
_entity.type
_entity.pdbx_description
1 polymer ?
#
loop_
_entity_poly.entity_id
_entity_poly.type
_entity_poly.pdbx_seq_one_letter_code
_entity_poly.pdbx_strand_id
1 'polypeptide(L)'
;MGHGLLWQLTGERRHAELARQAVDLARAGLRDRDQRYAWVRPGGKLRAGYSYWAIAAAYDLCYDAWPEDYRRTLAADIQGKVCGGGIPAPSPEEVARLVGGAVTDAPGAGSDDDDKALAEPVGGDLLFATMGGQHSPMSNHYGAWIGGGGAARLAIRGDPGTDDALTARAARIFLARAKRCLDVGFGARGFFFEGHHGGRISTNTGFAFYLNALRSVEGLDLVAHDEAAQWLLAKWTVELTRTGGALSAPERGIYAHNTWTRDGQSFGGDFAHGFSLVPDALKPAVLWHYRQVVQRGAPDDYDARRWPHRAVDAFIHWPIGLEPKHPDGVIPRVLVDAKAGYLVLRGGWSEQGEDPVLAIQAGKGIAIGWGERQQPNITLPPFATVTDIAPGQATLIRGGTRAAFADASGAAGAPIALAVISGLADAAPPAAADPLQDKLRARFGTGSKPPPPKLGDRFEKKPDVGPDPVPADTPALSRQVRRAGEVGVEIWTMQRGPAPNATVEPDGAAFRIRLGTRTLLIADGNVRVE
;
A
#
# COMPACT_ATOMS: atom_id res chain seq x y z
N MET A 1 0.22 -19.00 -16.79
CA MET A 1 -0.20 -19.21 -15.39
C MET A 1 -1.56 -19.89 -15.26
N GLY A 2 -2.69 -19.26 -15.66
CA GLY A 2 -4.04 -19.85 -15.46
C GLY A 2 -4.23 -21.25 -16.03
N HIS A 3 -3.76 -21.51 -17.27
CA HIS A 3 -3.75 -22.87 -17.83
C HIS A 3 -2.86 -23.86 -17.05
N GLY A 4 -1.78 -23.40 -16.43
CA GLY A 4 -0.96 -24.24 -15.56
C GLY A 4 -1.69 -24.66 -14.29
N LEU A 5 -2.49 -23.77 -13.69
CA LEU A 5 -3.35 -24.15 -12.56
C LEU A 5 -4.40 -25.19 -13.01
N LEU A 6 -5.02 -24.98 -14.17
CA LEU A 6 -5.99 -25.97 -14.69
C LEU A 6 -5.35 -27.34 -14.91
N TRP A 7 -4.10 -27.39 -15.39
CA TRP A 7 -3.33 -28.64 -15.44
C TRP A 7 -3.22 -29.29 -14.06
N GLN A 8 -2.77 -28.54 -13.04
CA GLN A 8 -2.63 -29.06 -11.68
C GLN A 8 -3.97 -29.54 -11.07
N LEU A 9 -5.08 -28.89 -11.38
CA LEU A 9 -6.39 -29.24 -10.84
C LEU A 9 -7.08 -30.40 -11.56
N THR A 10 -6.79 -30.60 -12.84
CA THR A 10 -7.55 -31.54 -13.70
C THR A 10 -6.74 -32.74 -14.16
N GLY A 11 -5.41 -32.64 -14.20
CA GLY A 11 -4.53 -33.62 -14.85
C GLY A 11 -4.72 -33.70 -16.36
N GLU A 12 -5.42 -32.75 -16.99
CA GLU A 12 -5.65 -32.77 -18.43
C GLU A 12 -4.50 -32.10 -19.19
N ARG A 13 -3.70 -32.91 -19.89
CA ARG A 13 -2.47 -32.46 -20.57
C ARG A 13 -2.68 -31.29 -21.55
N ARG A 14 -3.89 -31.15 -22.12
CA ARG A 14 -4.25 -30.02 -22.99
C ARG A 14 -3.99 -28.66 -22.33
N HIS A 15 -4.17 -28.56 -21.01
CA HIS A 15 -3.96 -27.31 -20.29
C HIS A 15 -2.49 -26.98 -20.13
N ALA A 16 -1.63 -27.98 -19.86
CA ALA A 16 -0.18 -27.77 -19.87
C ALA A 16 0.33 -27.36 -21.26
N GLU A 17 -0.23 -27.91 -22.33
CA GLU A 17 0.12 -27.52 -23.70
C GLU A 17 -0.33 -26.09 -24.05
N LEU A 18 -1.54 -25.70 -23.65
CA LEU A 18 -2.01 -24.31 -23.80
C LEU A 18 -1.16 -23.33 -22.98
N ALA A 19 -0.72 -23.73 -21.78
CA ALA A 19 0.21 -22.93 -20.99
C ALA A 19 1.55 -22.74 -21.72
N ARG A 20 2.10 -23.80 -22.32
CA ARG A 20 3.33 -23.74 -23.12
C ARG A 20 3.19 -22.80 -24.32
N GLN A 21 2.11 -22.94 -25.08
CA GLN A 21 1.82 -22.07 -26.23
C GLN A 21 1.77 -20.59 -25.83
N ALA A 22 1.11 -20.27 -24.69
CA ALA A 22 1.08 -18.90 -24.19
C ALA A 22 2.47 -18.38 -23.80
N VAL A 23 3.32 -19.21 -23.19
CA VAL A 23 4.71 -18.86 -22.88
C VAL A 23 5.53 -18.63 -24.16
N ASP A 24 5.38 -19.49 -25.17
CA ASP A 24 6.10 -19.34 -26.44
C ASP A 24 5.71 -18.07 -27.19
N LEU A 25 4.41 -17.73 -27.21
CA LEU A 25 3.93 -16.46 -27.75
C LEU A 25 4.52 -15.25 -27.01
N ALA A 26 4.56 -15.30 -25.68
CA ALA A 26 5.17 -14.24 -24.89
C ALA A 26 6.68 -14.12 -25.15
N ARG A 27 7.39 -15.25 -25.27
CA ARG A 27 8.83 -15.30 -25.62
C ARG A 27 9.11 -14.76 -27.03
N ALA A 28 8.19 -14.97 -27.97
CA ALA A 28 8.21 -14.37 -29.30
C ALA A 28 7.89 -12.86 -29.29
N GLY A 29 7.55 -12.29 -28.13
CA GLY A 29 7.28 -10.86 -27.96
C GLY A 29 5.81 -10.48 -28.14
N LEU A 30 4.89 -11.45 -28.27
CA LEU A 30 3.47 -11.16 -28.24
C LEU A 30 3.09 -10.64 -26.85
N ARG A 31 2.32 -9.55 -26.85
CA ARG A 31 1.84 -8.89 -25.64
C ARG A 31 0.36 -9.24 -25.42
N ASP A 32 -0.01 -9.47 -24.17
CA ASP A 32 -1.41 -9.71 -23.77
C ASP A 32 -2.17 -8.36 -23.74
N ARG A 33 -3.40 -8.37 -23.22
CA ARG A 33 -4.34 -7.24 -23.23
C ARG A 33 -3.79 -5.92 -22.67
N ASP A 34 -2.89 -5.96 -21.68
CA ASP A 34 -2.16 -4.78 -21.21
C ASP A 34 -0.78 -4.81 -21.83
N GLN A 35 -0.64 -4.03 -22.88
CA GLN A 35 0.55 -3.96 -23.72
C GLN A 35 1.80 -3.49 -22.95
N ARG A 36 1.68 -3.00 -21.73
CA ARG A 36 2.83 -2.59 -20.90
C ARG A 36 3.51 -3.79 -20.24
N TYR A 37 2.78 -4.89 -20.02
CA TYR A 37 3.30 -6.13 -19.44
C TYR A 37 3.73 -7.08 -20.54
N ALA A 38 5.02 -7.41 -20.58
CA ALA A 38 5.60 -8.21 -21.64
C ALA A 38 6.86 -8.94 -21.16
N TRP A 39 7.13 -10.10 -21.74
CA TRP A 39 8.41 -10.79 -21.55
C TRP A 39 9.56 -10.09 -22.30
N VAL A 40 9.27 -9.66 -23.54
CA VAL A 40 10.21 -8.92 -24.39
C VAL A 40 9.90 -7.43 -24.30
N ARG A 41 10.89 -6.64 -23.89
CA ARG A 41 10.81 -5.17 -23.74
C ARG A 41 9.58 -4.72 -22.92
N PRO A 42 9.45 -5.14 -21.66
CA PRO A 42 8.39 -4.65 -20.77
C PRO A 42 8.43 -3.12 -20.66
N GLY A 43 7.28 -2.50 -20.40
CA GLY A 43 7.16 -1.05 -20.19
C GLY A 43 7.73 -0.59 -18.84
N GLY A 44 9.03 -0.79 -18.64
CA GLY A 44 9.78 -0.47 -17.43
C GLY A 44 9.82 -1.57 -16.37
N LYS A 45 10.61 -1.34 -15.31
CA LYS A 45 10.88 -2.30 -14.21
C LYS A 45 9.61 -2.73 -13.48
N LEU A 46 8.70 -1.79 -13.32
CA LEU A 46 7.37 -1.99 -12.76
C LEU A 46 6.63 -3.16 -13.42
N ARG A 47 6.72 -3.25 -14.75
CA ARG A 47 6.01 -4.24 -15.56
C ARG A 47 6.84 -5.50 -15.73
N ALA A 48 8.16 -5.36 -15.78
CA ALA A 48 9.12 -6.45 -15.93
C ALA A 48 8.94 -7.52 -14.84
N GLY A 49 8.95 -7.12 -13.56
CA GLY A 49 8.85 -8.05 -12.44
C GLY A 49 7.65 -8.99 -12.57
N TYR A 50 6.44 -8.42 -12.66
CA TYR A 50 5.22 -9.22 -12.75
C TYR A 50 5.15 -10.08 -14.02
N SER A 51 5.66 -9.57 -15.15
CA SER A 51 5.69 -10.32 -16.41
C SER A 51 6.57 -11.55 -16.31
N TYR A 52 7.73 -11.43 -15.66
CA TYR A 52 8.66 -12.54 -15.47
C TYR A 52 8.11 -13.57 -14.48
N TRP A 53 7.46 -13.10 -13.40
CA TRP A 53 6.74 -13.97 -12.47
C TRP A 53 5.67 -14.80 -13.18
N ALA A 54 4.82 -14.19 -14.01
CA ALA A 54 3.71 -14.92 -14.66
C ALA A 54 4.18 -16.08 -15.56
N ILE A 55 5.35 -15.95 -16.19
CA ILE A 55 5.99 -17.02 -16.97
C ILE A 55 6.63 -18.06 -16.06
N ALA A 56 7.36 -17.63 -15.04
CA ALA A 56 7.97 -18.54 -14.06
C ALA A 56 6.92 -19.39 -13.32
N ALA A 57 5.77 -18.81 -12.98
CA ALA A 57 4.65 -19.55 -12.40
C ALA A 57 4.05 -20.57 -13.38
N ALA A 58 3.98 -20.25 -14.68
CA ALA A 58 3.53 -21.22 -15.68
C ALA A 58 4.51 -22.39 -15.80
N TYR A 59 5.80 -22.10 -15.76
CA TYR A 59 6.88 -23.08 -15.76
C TYR A 59 6.82 -24.03 -14.56
N ASP A 60 6.73 -23.47 -13.36
CA ASP A 60 6.64 -24.24 -12.12
C ASP A 60 5.39 -25.14 -12.11
N LEU A 61 4.23 -24.57 -12.45
CA LEU A 61 2.97 -25.31 -12.50
C LEU A 61 2.92 -26.40 -13.58
N CYS A 62 3.74 -26.33 -14.63
CA CYS A 62 3.69 -27.29 -15.75
C CYS A 62 4.99 -28.11 -15.90
N TYR A 63 5.86 -28.07 -14.90
CA TYR A 63 7.21 -28.64 -14.97
C TYR A 63 7.20 -30.12 -15.36
N ASP A 64 6.36 -30.91 -14.72
CA ASP A 64 6.23 -32.34 -14.95
C ASP A 64 5.64 -32.69 -16.33
N ALA A 65 4.84 -31.78 -16.90
CA ALA A 65 4.21 -31.99 -18.20
C ALA A 65 5.13 -31.64 -19.37
N TRP A 66 6.11 -30.74 -19.19
CA TRP A 66 6.90 -30.21 -20.30
C TRP A 66 8.20 -31.00 -20.57
N PRO A 67 8.61 -31.12 -21.85
CA PRO A 67 9.87 -31.75 -22.24
C PRO A 67 11.09 -31.16 -21.51
N GLU A 68 12.06 -32.00 -21.17
CA GLU A 68 13.23 -31.60 -20.38
C GLU A 68 14.08 -30.52 -21.08
N ASP A 69 14.30 -30.66 -22.37
CA ASP A 69 15.01 -29.69 -23.21
C ASP A 69 14.33 -28.31 -23.15
N TYR A 70 13.00 -28.29 -23.32
CA TYR A 70 12.21 -27.07 -23.19
C TYR A 70 12.36 -26.44 -21.80
N ARG A 71 12.28 -27.26 -20.74
CA ARG A 71 12.42 -26.78 -19.37
C ARG A 71 13.77 -26.15 -19.11
N ARG A 72 14.87 -26.78 -19.55
CA ARG A 72 16.23 -26.26 -19.37
C ARG A 72 16.40 -24.91 -20.08
N THR A 73 15.92 -24.80 -21.31
CA THR A 73 15.96 -23.53 -22.05
C THR A 73 15.16 -22.44 -21.34
N LEU A 74 13.94 -22.74 -20.89
CA LEU A 74 13.10 -21.75 -20.22
C LEU A 74 13.64 -21.33 -18.85
N ALA A 75 14.22 -22.25 -18.08
CA ALA A 75 14.86 -21.95 -16.81
C ALA A 75 16.06 -21.01 -16.98
N ALA A 76 16.92 -21.28 -17.96
CA ALA A 76 18.03 -20.40 -18.32
C ALA A 76 17.55 -19.00 -18.74
N ASP A 77 16.49 -18.93 -19.55
CA ASP A 77 15.85 -17.69 -19.97
C ASP A 77 15.35 -16.87 -18.75
N ILE A 78 14.64 -17.52 -17.81
CA ILE A 78 14.19 -16.89 -16.56
C ILE A 78 15.38 -16.41 -15.74
N GLN A 79 16.41 -17.25 -15.58
CA GLN A 79 17.61 -16.91 -14.83
C GLN A 79 18.29 -15.66 -15.40
N GLY A 80 18.43 -15.57 -16.73
CA GLY A 80 18.99 -14.38 -17.39
C GLY A 80 18.22 -13.11 -17.04
N LYS A 81 16.87 -13.18 -16.99
CA LYS A 81 16.03 -12.02 -16.63
C LYS A 81 16.15 -11.57 -15.18
N VAL A 82 16.31 -12.51 -14.23
CA VAL A 82 16.11 -12.21 -12.79
C VAL A 82 17.35 -12.39 -11.92
N CYS A 83 18.38 -13.11 -12.39
CA CYS A 83 19.62 -13.35 -11.66
C CYS A 83 20.85 -12.65 -12.26
N GLY A 84 20.71 -12.07 -13.47
CA GLY A 84 21.79 -11.44 -14.23
C GLY A 84 22.57 -12.47 -15.04
N GLY A 85 22.59 -12.30 -16.36
CA GLY A 85 23.09 -13.31 -17.29
C GLY A 85 23.76 -12.74 -18.53
N GLY A 86 24.40 -11.56 -18.43
CA GLY A 86 25.20 -10.99 -19.52
C GLY A 86 26.39 -10.10 -19.13
N ILE A 87 26.65 -9.86 -17.83
CA ILE A 87 27.77 -9.02 -17.35
C ILE A 87 28.38 -9.68 -16.10
N PRO A 88 29.73 -9.78 -15.98
CA PRO A 88 30.38 -10.37 -14.81
C PRO A 88 29.97 -9.69 -13.49
N ALA A 89 30.01 -10.46 -12.40
CA ALA A 89 29.65 -9.96 -11.07
C ALA A 89 30.52 -8.73 -10.69
N PRO A 90 29.93 -7.68 -10.09
CA PRO A 90 30.70 -6.54 -9.62
C PRO A 90 31.70 -6.98 -8.56
N SER A 91 32.90 -6.41 -8.61
CA SER A 91 33.99 -6.74 -7.69
C SER A 91 33.59 -6.42 -6.23
N PRO A 92 34.23 -7.05 -5.22
CA PRO A 92 34.02 -6.68 -3.82
C PRO A 92 34.22 -5.18 -3.54
N GLU A 93 35.07 -4.49 -4.31
CA GLU A 93 35.26 -3.04 -4.26
C GLU A 93 34.07 -2.26 -4.84
N GLU A 94 33.47 -2.73 -5.94
CA GLU A 94 32.23 -2.14 -6.49
C GLU A 94 31.04 -2.34 -5.56
N VAL A 95 30.96 -3.49 -4.89
CA VAL A 95 29.97 -3.76 -3.84
C VAL A 95 30.19 -2.81 -2.65
N ALA A 96 31.43 -2.59 -2.21
CA ALA A 96 31.74 -1.63 -1.15
C ALA A 96 31.39 -0.17 -1.56
N ARG A 97 31.58 0.20 -2.83
CA ARG A 97 31.25 1.53 -3.37
C ARG A 97 29.74 1.78 -3.47
N LEU A 98 28.97 0.76 -3.83
CA LEU A 98 27.49 0.80 -3.91
C LEU A 98 26.82 0.78 -2.54
N VAL A 99 27.48 0.17 -1.54
CA VAL A 99 26.96 0.07 -0.16
C VAL A 99 27.43 1.25 0.69
N GLY A 100 28.54 1.91 0.36
CA GLY A 100 29.12 3.04 1.10
C GLY A 100 29.01 4.43 0.47
N GLY A 101 28.57 4.54 -0.79
CA GLY A 101 28.46 5.83 -1.48
C GLY A 101 27.08 6.48 -1.31
N ALA A 102 27.03 7.70 -0.76
CA ALA A 102 25.85 8.54 -0.89
C ALA A 102 25.49 8.69 -2.37
N VAL A 103 24.27 8.34 -2.75
CA VAL A 103 23.74 8.62 -4.09
C VAL A 103 23.65 10.13 -4.24
N THR A 104 24.68 10.72 -4.82
CA THR A 104 24.69 12.12 -5.23
C THR A 104 23.81 12.31 -6.45
N ASP A 105 23.14 13.45 -6.46
CA ASP A 105 22.10 13.87 -7.38
C ASP A 105 22.49 13.78 -8.86
N ALA A 106 21.56 13.27 -9.67
CA ALA A 106 21.50 13.59 -11.08
C ALA A 106 20.09 14.17 -11.38
N PRO A 107 19.99 15.44 -11.80
CA PRO A 107 18.74 16.07 -12.19
C PRO A 107 18.42 15.72 -13.66
N GLY A 108 17.15 15.47 -13.96
CA GLY A 108 16.70 15.21 -15.33
C GLY A 108 15.20 15.07 -15.42
N ALA A 109 14.52 16.20 -15.54
CA ALA A 109 13.10 16.33 -15.80
C ALA A 109 12.71 15.79 -17.19
N GLY A 110 11.44 15.38 -17.34
CA GLY A 110 10.81 15.24 -18.66
C GLY A 110 9.81 14.09 -18.75
N SER A 111 8.54 14.45 -18.65
CA SER A 111 7.37 13.66 -19.08
C SER A 111 7.58 12.96 -20.43
N ASP A 112 7.15 11.69 -20.54
CA ASP A 112 6.65 11.01 -21.77
C ASP A 112 6.55 9.49 -21.46
N ASP A 113 5.59 9.07 -20.64
CA ASP A 113 5.61 7.73 -20.00
C ASP A 113 5.14 6.56 -20.88
N ASP A 114 4.43 6.78 -22.00
CA ASP A 114 3.98 5.68 -22.87
C ASP A 114 4.91 5.43 -24.06
N ASP A 115 5.58 6.47 -24.60
CA ASP A 115 6.53 6.32 -25.70
C ASP A 115 7.97 6.02 -25.22
N LYS A 116 8.37 6.43 -23.99
CA LYS A 116 9.68 6.03 -23.41
C LYS A 116 9.71 4.57 -22.97
N ALA A 117 8.56 4.02 -22.56
CA ALA A 117 8.42 2.58 -22.28
C ALA A 117 8.71 1.70 -23.51
N LEU A 118 8.62 2.27 -24.72
CA LEU A 118 8.92 1.61 -25.99
C LEU A 118 10.28 2.03 -26.59
N ALA A 119 10.84 3.17 -26.16
CA ALA A 119 12.08 3.74 -26.70
C ALA A 119 13.35 3.44 -25.88
N GLU A 120 13.26 3.07 -24.60
CA GLU A 120 14.44 2.57 -23.88
C GLU A 120 14.79 1.15 -24.35
N PRO A 121 16.03 0.88 -24.78
CA PRO A 121 16.49 -0.49 -24.98
C PRO A 121 16.58 -1.15 -23.61
N VAL A 122 15.47 -1.77 -23.19
CA VAL A 122 15.42 -2.60 -21.99
C VAL A 122 16.23 -3.87 -22.29
N GLY A 123 17.51 -3.85 -21.95
CA GLY A 123 18.37 -5.03 -21.99
C GLY A 123 17.77 -6.17 -21.18
N GLY A 124 18.12 -7.41 -21.54
CA GLY A 124 17.61 -8.64 -20.89
C GLY A 124 17.71 -8.65 -19.37
N ASP A 125 18.68 -7.91 -18.82
CA ASP A 125 19.07 -7.94 -17.42
C ASP A 125 18.50 -6.76 -16.60
N LEU A 126 17.51 -5.99 -17.09
CA LEU A 126 17.03 -4.73 -16.49
C LEU A 126 16.83 -4.73 -14.96
N LEU A 127 16.28 -5.82 -14.42
CA LEU A 127 16.06 -5.98 -12.97
C LEU A 127 17.38 -6.05 -12.20
N PHE A 128 18.33 -6.80 -12.73
CA PHE A 128 19.59 -7.11 -12.08
C PHE A 128 20.67 -6.07 -12.38
N ALA A 129 20.81 -5.64 -13.64
CA ALA A 129 21.78 -4.65 -14.12
C ALA A 129 21.68 -3.30 -13.38
N THR A 130 20.50 -2.98 -12.85
CA THR A 130 20.30 -1.73 -12.12
C THR A 130 20.32 -1.90 -10.61
N MET A 131 20.28 -3.13 -10.07
CA MET A 131 20.28 -3.42 -8.62
C MET A 131 19.24 -2.59 -7.80
N GLY A 132 18.20 -2.08 -8.47
CA GLY A 132 17.25 -1.11 -7.90
C GLY A 132 17.74 0.35 -7.82
N GLY A 133 18.94 0.69 -8.26
CA GLY A 133 19.62 1.99 -8.09
C GLY A 133 18.92 3.22 -8.67
N GLN A 134 17.87 3.04 -9.47
CA GLN A 134 17.07 4.16 -10.00
C GLN A 134 15.87 4.52 -9.10
N HIS A 135 15.35 3.57 -8.31
CA HIS A 135 14.11 3.75 -7.56
C HIS A 135 14.36 3.54 -6.05
N SER A 136 14.04 4.58 -5.28
CA SER A 136 13.98 4.51 -3.83
C SER A 136 12.97 3.44 -3.36
N PRO A 137 13.15 2.81 -2.19
CA PRO A 137 12.14 1.95 -1.58
C PRO A 137 10.73 2.55 -1.45
N MET A 138 10.63 3.88 -1.45
CA MET A 138 9.36 4.61 -1.40
C MET A 138 8.69 4.76 -2.78
N SER A 139 9.30 4.30 -3.86
CA SER A 139 8.68 4.28 -5.19
C SER A 139 7.87 3.01 -5.39
N ASN A 140 6.68 3.16 -5.96
CA ASN A 140 5.79 2.12 -6.43
C ASN A 140 6.46 1.05 -7.32
N HIS A 141 7.50 1.43 -8.06
CA HIS A 141 8.27 0.50 -8.90
C HIS A 141 9.07 -0.49 -8.05
N TYR A 142 9.45 -0.13 -6.83
CA TYR A 142 10.38 -0.89 -5.99
C TYR A 142 9.83 -2.27 -5.62
N GLY A 143 8.65 -2.33 -4.99
CA GLY A 143 8.02 -3.60 -4.64
C GLY A 143 7.68 -4.45 -5.88
N ALA A 144 7.26 -3.81 -6.97
CA ALA A 144 6.90 -4.48 -8.22
C ALA A 144 8.05 -5.32 -8.80
N TRP A 145 9.23 -4.73 -8.88
CA TRP A 145 10.39 -5.37 -9.51
C TRP A 145 11.01 -6.43 -8.58
N ILE A 146 11.04 -6.16 -7.27
CA ILE A 146 11.54 -7.10 -6.26
C ILE A 146 10.63 -8.31 -6.16
N GLY A 147 9.33 -8.05 -6.06
CA GLY A 147 8.32 -9.08 -5.86
C GLY A 147 8.30 -10.05 -7.03
N GLY A 148 8.08 -9.54 -8.24
CA GLY A 148 8.02 -10.42 -9.41
C GLY A 148 9.35 -11.10 -9.73
N GLY A 149 10.49 -10.40 -9.60
CA GLY A 149 11.81 -10.99 -9.82
C GLY A 149 12.18 -12.05 -8.77
N GLY A 150 11.91 -11.78 -7.49
CA GLY A 150 12.16 -12.71 -6.39
C GLY A 150 11.29 -13.96 -6.48
N ALA A 151 10.01 -13.80 -6.82
CA ALA A 151 9.08 -14.90 -7.06
C ALA A 151 9.49 -15.76 -8.27
N ALA A 152 9.86 -15.13 -9.39
CA ALA A 152 10.36 -15.84 -10.56
C ALA A 152 11.63 -16.65 -10.26
N ARG A 153 12.52 -16.11 -9.43
CA ARG A 153 13.75 -16.80 -9.01
C ARG A 153 13.46 -18.03 -8.14
N LEU A 154 12.38 -18.04 -7.35
CA LEU A 154 11.98 -19.21 -6.54
C LEU A 154 11.64 -20.41 -7.44
N ALA A 155 10.97 -20.17 -8.56
CA ALA A 155 10.51 -21.20 -9.50
C ALA A 155 11.65 -21.97 -10.21
N ILE A 156 12.85 -21.40 -10.27
CA ILE A 156 14.00 -22.01 -10.97
C ILE A 156 15.10 -22.50 -10.01
N ARG A 157 14.80 -22.57 -8.71
CA ARG A 157 15.79 -22.96 -7.70
C ARG A 157 16.19 -24.42 -7.85
N GLY A 158 17.49 -24.68 -8.04
CA GLY A 158 18.01 -26.04 -8.20
C GLY A 158 17.66 -26.68 -9.54
N ASP A 159 17.18 -25.89 -10.52
CA ASP A 159 16.86 -26.45 -11.82
C ASP A 159 18.14 -26.76 -12.62
N PRO A 160 18.23 -27.94 -13.27
CA PRO A 160 19.40 -28.33 -14.05
C PRO A 160 19.75 -27.41 -15.24
N GLY A 161 18.83 -26.52 -15.65
CA GLY A 161 19.07 -25.49 -16.67
C GLY A 161 19.66 -24.19 -16.12
N THR A 162 20.02 -24.11 -14.84
CA THR A 162 20.42 -22.86 -14.19
C THR A 162 21.73 -22.95 -13.41
N ASP A 163 22.37 -21.80 -13.21
CA ASP A 163 23.52 -21.63 -12.31
C ASP A 163 23.04 -21.39 -10.86
N ASP A 164 23.22 -22.37 -9.99
CA ASP A 164 22.80 -22.27 -8.58
C ASP A 164 23.50 -21.15 -7.80
N ALA A 165 24.74 -20.79 -8.15
CA ALA A 165 25.47 -19.72 -7.48
C ALA A 165 24.85 -18.35 -7.83
N LEU A 166 24.44 -18.15 -9.08
CA LEU A 166 23.69 -16.94 -9.49
C LEU A 166 22.34 -16.87 -8.80
N THR A 167 21.61 -17.98 -8.74
CA THR A 167 20.32 -18.07 -8.06
C THR A 167 20.45 -17.77 -6.55
N ALA A 168 21.48 -18.30 -5.88
CA ALA A 168 21.75 -18.05 -4.47
C ALA A 168 22.18 -16.59 -4.20
N ARG A 169 22.95 -15.98 -5.10
CA ARG A 169 23.29 -14.55 -5.03
C ARG A 169 22.04 -13.69 -5.19
N ALA A 170 21.18 -13.98 -6.17
CA ALA A 170 19.94 -13.26 -6.40
C ALA A 170 18.99 -13.36 -5.19
N ALA A 171 18.87 -14.54 -4.57
CA ALA A 171 18.05 -14.74 -3.36
C ALA A 171 18.44 -13.77 -2.23
N ARG A 172 19.74 -13.63 -1.93
CA ARG A 172 20.23 -12.68 -0.90
C ARG A 172 19.85 -11.23 -1.23
N ILE A 173 19.94 -10.84 -2.50
CA ILE A 173 19.59 -9.49 -2.96
C ILE A 173 18.08 -9.26 -2.79
N PHE A 174 17.23 -10.13 -3.35
CA PHE A 174 15.79 -9.96 -3.28
C PHE A 174 15.27 -9.96 -1.83
N LEU A 175 15.81 -10.82 -0.96
CA LEU A 175 15.46 -10.84 0.45
C LEU A 175 15.82 -9.53 1.16
N ALA A 176 17.04 -9.04 1.00
CA ALA A 176 17.48 -7.78 1.60
C ALA A 176 16.64 -6.59 1.11
N ARG A 177 16.26 -6.61 -0.18
CA ARG A 177 15.44 -5.57 -0.81
C ARG A 177 13.98 -5.64 -0.37
N ALA A 178 13.41 -6.83 -0.19
CA ALA A 178 12.06 -6.99 0.37
C ALA A 178 11.96 -6.43 1.78
N LYS A 179 12.92 -6.76 2.66
CA LYS A 179 13.02 -6.17 4.01
C LYS A 179 13.11 -4.65 3.95
N ARG A 180 13.95 -4.10 3.06
CA ARG A 180 14.07 -2.65 2.87
C ARG A 180 12.78 -2.01 2.31
N CYS A 181 12.01 -2.72 1.49
CA CYS A 181 10.73 -2.23 0.99
C CYS A 181 9.74 -2.03 2.15
N LEU A 182 9.62 -3.02 3.04
CA LEU A 182 8.80 -2.91 4.25
C LEU A 182 9.33 -1.83 5.22
N ASP A 183 10.64 -1.81 5.45
CA ASP A 183 11.27 -0.91 6.42
C ASP A 183 11.40 0.54 5.96
N VAL A 184 11.42 0.83 4.66
CA VAL A 184 11.60 2.21 4.18
C VAL A 184 10.43 2.68 3.31
N GLY A 185 9.83 1.77 2.53
CA GLY A 185 8.72 2.11 1.65
C GLY A 185 7.39 2.27 2.36
N PHE A 186 7.18 1.54 3.46
CA PHE A 186 5.94 1.52 4.22
C PHE A 186 6.12 2.04 5.64
N GLY A 187 5.07 2.68 6.14
CA GLY A 187 4.84 2.86 7.56
C GLY A 187 4.41 1.55 8.23
N ALA A 188 4.39 1.54 9.57
CA ALA A 188 4.14 0.33 10.36
C ALA A 188 2.70 -0.21 10.20
N ARG A 189 1.77 0.61 9.72
CA ARG A 189 0.38 0.20 9.43
C ARG A 189 0.08 0.23 7.93
N GLY A 190 1.12 0.03 7.11
CA GLY A 190 0.98 -0.20 5.67
C GLY A 190 0.73 1.07 4.86
N PHE A 191 0.81 2.28 5.42
CA PHE A 191 0.81 3.50 4.62
C PHE A 191 2.06 3.55 3.74
N PHE A 192 1.91 3.84 2.45
CA PHE A 192 3.05 3.92 1.53
C PHE A 192 3.41 5.37 1.26
N PHE A 193 4.71 5.72 1.27
CA PHE A 193 5.14 7.12 1.24
C PHE A 193 4.82 7.88 -0.06
N GLU A 194 4.70 7.19 -1.20
CA GLU A 194 4.20 7.78 -2.46
C GLU A 194 2.66 7.94 -2.47
N GLY A 195 1.99 7.37 -1.48
CA GLY A 195 0.54 7.38 -1.32
C GLY A 195 -0.12 6.04 -1.64
N HIS A 196 -1.43 6.01 -1.48
CA HIS A 196 -2.27 4.80 -1.50
C HIS A 196 -2.09 3.98 -2.77
N HIS A 197 -2.25 4.61 -3.93
CA HIS A 197 -2.13 3.95 -5.21
C HIS A 197 -0.70 3.49 -5.52
N GLY A 198 0.32 4.25 -5.11
CA GLY A 198 1.72 3.81 -5.21
C GLY A 198 1.97 2.54 -4.40
N GLY A 199 1.39 2.47 -3.19
CA GLY A 199 1.44 1.28 -2.34
C GLY A 199 0.72 0.08 -2.93
N ARG A 200 -0.44 0.28 -3.55
CA ARG A 200 -1.18 -0.78 -4.28
C ARG A 200 -0.36 -1.33 -5.43
N ILE A 201 0.24 -0.45 -6.24
CA ILE A 201 1.12 -0.87 -7.32
C ILE A 201 2.29 -1.70 -6.76
N SER A 202 3.00 -1.16 -5.76
CA SER A 202 4.15 -1.80 -5.11
C SER A 202 3.80 -3.21 -4.60
N THR A 203 2.62 -3.35 -3.99
CA THR A 203 2.14 -4.58 -3.37
C THR A 203 1.60 -5.59 -4.39
N ASN A 204 0.69 -5.16 -5.26
CA ASN A 204 -0.14 -6.03 -6.08
C ASN A 204 0.60 -6.55 -7.32
N THR A 205 1.70 -5.88 -7.73
CA THR A 205 2.49 -6.26 -8.91
C THR A 205 3.67 -7.19 -8.57
N GLY A 206 3.45 -8.15 -7.68
CA GLY A 206 4.40 -9.23 -7.40
C GLY A 206 4.89 -9.30 -5.96
N PHE A 207 4.83 -8.20 -5.20
CA PHE A 207 5.42 -8.16 -3.87
C PHE A 207 4.67 -9.03 -2.86
N ALA A 208 3.34 -8.96 -2.84
CA ALA A 208 2.50 -9.84 -2.03
C ALA A 208 2.81 -11.32 -2.29
N PHE A 209 2.92 -11.70 -3.58
CA PHE A 209 3.28 -13.06 -3.97
C PHE A 209 4.64 -13.48 -3.44
N TYR A 210 5.64 -12.62 -3.57
CA TYR A 210 6.98 -12.94 -3.11
C TYR A 210 7.03 -13.17 -1.60
N LEU A 211 6.33 -12.36 -0.82
CA LEU A 211 6.22 -12.57 0.63
C LEU A 211 5.60 -13.95 0.95
N ASN A 212 4.53 -14.32 0.26
CA ASN A 212 3.91 -15.64 0.41
C ASN A 212 4.83 -16.78 -0.02
N ALA A 213 5.51 -16.62 -1.16
CA ALA A 213 6.35 -17.66 -1.74
C ALA A 213 7.63 -17.88 -0.91
N LEU A 214 8.20 -16.84 -0.30
CA LEU A 214 9.31 -16.95 0.66
C LEU A 214 8.95 -17.86 1.84
N ARG A 215 7.75 -17.69 2.40
CA ARG A 215 7.25 -18.54 3.48
C ARG A 215 7.13 -20.00 3.04
N SER A 216 6.48 -20.24 1.91
CA SER A 216 6.17 -21.61 1.45
C SER A 216 7.38 -22.39 0.94
N VAL A 217 8.33 -21.71 0.28
CA VAL A 217 9.44 -22.38 -0.43
C VAL A 217 10.75 -22.34 0.38
N GLU A 218 10.98 -21.27 1.14
CA GLU A 218 12.22 -21.07 1.91
C GLU A 218 12.00 -21.11 3.43
N GLY A 219 10.75 -21.25 3.90
CA GLY A 219 10.42 -21.19 5.32
C GLY A 219 10.62 -19.80 5.95
N LEU A 220 10.77 -18.76 5.12
CA LEU A 220 11.04 -17.40 5.57
C LEU A 220 9.75 -16.59 5.63
N ASP A 221 9.11 -16.56 6.80
CA ASP A 221 7.89 -15.78 7.02
C ASP A 221 8.23 -14.33 7.45
N LEU A 222 8.34 -13.43 6.48
CA LEU A 222 8.50 -12.00 6.76
C LEU A 222 7.22 -11.37 7.33
N VAL A 223 6.04 -11.92 7.01
CA VAL A 223 4.75 -11.36 7.43
C VAL A 223 4.55 -11.56 8.93
N ALA A 224 4.94 -12.70 9.48
CA ALA A 224 4.83 -13.00 10.90
C ALA A 224 5.57 -12.01 11.82
N HIS A 225 6.57 -11.29 11.29
CA HIS A 225 7.49 -10.46 12.08
C HIS A 225 7.52 -8.98 11.65
N ASP A 226 6.67 -8.56 10.72
CA ASP A 226 6.67 -7.20 10.18
C ASP A 226 5.25 -6.62 10.14
N GLU A 227 4.99 -5.61 10.98
CA GLU A 227 3.67 -4.98 11.04
C GLU A 227 3.27 -4.33 9.71
N ALA A 228 4.22 -3.76 8.96
CA ALA A 228 3.91 -3.14 7.68
C ALA A 228 3.36 -4.18 6.69
N ALA A 229 3.98 -5.36 6.65
CA ALA A 229 3.53 -6.49 5.84
C ALA A 229 2.11 -6.96 6.24
N GLN A 230 1.86 -7.09 7.54
CA GLN A 230 0.56 -7.51 8.08
C GLN A 230 -0.59 -6.55 7.74
N TRP A 231 -0.25 -5.28 7.58
CA TRP A 231 -1.21 -4.20 7.33
C TRP A 231 -1.37 -3.80 5.86
N LEU A 232 -0.65 -4.44 4.93
CA LEU A 232 -0.78 -4.15 3.48
C LEU A 232 -2.22 -4.30 2.98
N LEU A 233 -2.92 -5.36 3.39
CA LEU A 233 -4.35 -5.54 3.13
C LEU A 233 -5.22 -5.02 4.29
N ALA A 234 -4.87 -5.32 5.54
CA ALA A 234 -5.76 -5.10 6.69
C ALA A 234 -6.20 -3.63 6.85
N LYS A 235 -5.32 -2.67 6.50
CA LYS A 235 -5.63 -1.23 6.57
C LYS A 235 -6.85 -0.82 5.76
N TRP A 236 -7.14 -1.51 4.66
CA TRP A 236 -8.29 -1.19 3.81
C TRP A 236 -9.62 -1.39 4.52
N THR A 237 -9.65 -2.23 5.57
CA THR A 237 -10.82 -2.36 6.44
C THR A 237 -11.14 -1.04 7.13
N VAL A 238 -10.12 -0.27 7.54
CA VAL A 238 -10.29 1.03 8.18
C VAL A 238 -10.55 2.12 7.15
N GLU A 239 -9.75 2.15 6.07
CA GLU A 239 -9.72 3.24 5.10
C GLU A 239 -10.87 3.22 4.08
N LEU A 240 -11.35 2.04 3.71
CA LEU A 240 -12.33 1.91 2.65
C LEU A 240 -13.77 1.97 3.17
N THR A 241 -14.56 2.81 2.52
CA THR A 241 -15.98 3.01 2.79
C THR A 241 -16.78 3.08 1.49
N ARG A 242 -18.08 3.32 1.60
CA ARG A 242 -18.96 3.66 0.48
C ARG A 242 -19.46 5.10 0.57
N THR A 243 -19.49 5.72 -0.59
CA THR A 243 -19.94 7.09 -0.80
C THR A 243 -20.92 7.11 -1.97
N GLY A 244 -22.18 7.48 -1.72
CA GLY A 244 -23.21 7.43 -2.76
C GLY A 244 -23.37 6.04 -3.39
N GLY A 245 -23.11 4.99 -2.61
CA GLY A 245 -23.11 3.60 -3.08
C GLY A 245 -21.83 3.14 -3.81
N ALA A 246 -20.89 4.02 -4.16
CA ALA A 246 -19.61 3.66 -4.78
C ALA A 246 -18.51 3.43 -3.74
N LEU A 247 -17.50 2.61 -4.04
CA LEU A 247 -16.33 2.42 -3.16
C LEU A 247 -15.45 3.67 -3.16
N SER A 248 -15.09 4.13 -1.97
CA SER A 248 -14.24 5.30 -1.78
C SER A 248 -13.26 5.09 -0.62
N ALA A 249 -12.11 5.75 -0.73
CA ALA A 249 -11.08 5.79 0.29
C ALA A 249 -10.48 7.20 0.34
N PRO A 250 -9.91 7.63 1.48
CA PRO A 250 -9.24 8.93 1.61
C PRO A 250 -7.87 8.90 0.93
N GLU A 251 -7.87 8.70 -0.38
CA GLU A 251 -6.68 8.47 -1.18
C GLU A 251 -5.73 9.67 -1.18
N ARG A 252 -4.44 9.36 -1.37
CA ARG A 252 -3.33 10.31 -1.36
C ARG A 252 -2.26 9.83 -2.32
N GLY A 253 -1.43 10.75 -2.80
CA GLY A 253 -0.34 10.46 -3.73
C GLY A 253 -0.65 10.81 -5.17
N ILE A 254 0.33 10.57 -6.05
CA ILE A 254 0.32 11.06 -7.44
C ILE A 254 -0.77 10.44 -8.34
N TYR A 255 -1.36 9.32 -7.90
CA TYR A 255 -2.44 8.61 -8.61
C TYR A 255 -3.76 8.62 -7.81
N ALA A 256 -3.92 9.52 -6.84
CA ALA A 256 -5.15 9.59 -6.06
C ALA A 256 -6.30 10.15 -6.92
N HIS A 257 -7.41 9.40 -6.97
CA HIS A 257 -8.59 9.78 -7.74
C HIS A 257 -9.89 9.63 -6.93
N ASN A 258 -9.79 9.21 -5.65
CA ASN A 258 -10.88 9.02 -4.66
C ASN A 258 -11.94 7.98 -5.03
N THR A 259 -11.82 7.38 -6.20
CA THR A 259 -12.60 6.22 -6.63
C THR A 259 -11.74 4.98 -6.48
N TRP A 260 -12.15 4.06 -5.62
CA TRP A 260 -11.40 2.82 -5.47
C TRP A 260 -11.81 1.83 -6.55
N THR A 261 -11.02 1.77 -7.63
CA THR A 261 -11.24 0.77 -8.67
C THR A 261 -10.60 -0.56 -8.27
N ARG A 262 -11.29 -1.65 -8.60
CA ARG A 262 -10.83 -3.03 -8.41
C ARG A 262 -10.27 -3.63 -9.71
N ASP A 263 -9.83 -2.77 -10.62
CA ASP A 263 -9.45 -3.14 -11.99
C ASP A 263 -8.05 -2.63 -12.35
N GLY A 264 -7.53 -3.10 -13.49
CA GLY A 264 -6.19 -2.81 -13.97
C GLY A 264 -5.14 -3.69 -13.28
N GLN A 265 -4.11 -4.08 -14.01
CA GLN A 265 -3.13 -5.07 -13.54
C GLN A 265 -2.30 -4.59 -12.35
N SER A 266 -2.20 -3.27 -12.13
CA SER A 266 -1.46 -2.66 -11.00
C SER A 266 -2.35 -2.13 -9.87
N PHE A 267 -3.65 -1.99 -10.12
CA PHE A 267 -4.58 -1.26 -9.27
C PHE A 267 -5.78 -2.13 -8.84
N GLY A 268 -5.61 -3.45 -8.80
CA GLY A 268 -6.63 -4.35 -8.27
C GLY A 268 -6.01 -5.67 -7.83
N GLY A 269 -6.85 -6.57 -7.30
CA GLY A 269 -6.40 -7.85 -6.76
C GLY A 269 -5.90 -7.73 -5.31
N ASP A 270 -6.15 -6.59 -4.65
CA ASP A 270 -5.72 -6.32 -3.29
C ASP A 270 -6.15 -7.46 -2.34
N PHE A 271 -7.39 -7.94 -2.47
CA PHE A 271 -7.88 -9.04 -1.63
C PHE A 271 -7.45 -10.40 -2.15
N ALA A 272 -7.44 -10.61 -3.47
CA ALA A 272 -7.03 -11.89 -4.08
C ALA A 272 -5.59 -12.27 -3.68
N HIS A 273 -4.70 -11.29 -3.56
CA HIS A 273 -3.30 -11.53 -3.20
C HIS A 273 -3.04 -11.37 -1.70
N GLY A 274 -3.86 -10.57 -1.01
CA GLY A 274 -3.53 -10.03 0.31
C GLY A 274 -4.02 -10.85 1.50
N PHE A 275 -5.01 -11.73 1.36
CA PHE A 275 -5.59 -12.46 2.52
C PHE A 275 -4.55 -13.30 3.28
N SER A 276 -3.55 -13.84 2.60
CA SER A 276 -2.47 -14.60 3.21
C SER A 276 -1.45 -13.75 3.98
N LEU A 277 -1.44 -12.43 3.75
CA LEU A 277 -0.62 -11.45 4.46
C LEU A 277 -1.28 -10.96 5.75
N VAL A 278 -2.60 -11.12 5.88
CA VAL A 278 -3.34 -10.67 7.06
C VAL A 278 -3.10 -11.66 8.21
N PRO A 279 -2.81 -11.22 9.44
CA PRO A 279 -2.77 -12.09 10.61
C PRO A 279 -4.09 -12.82 10.83
N ASP A 280 -4.05 -14.08 11.28
CA ASP A 280 -5.26 -14.90 11.49
C ASP A 280 -6.30 -14.23 12.39
N ALA A 281 -5.85 -13.50 13.42
CA ALA A 281 -6.74 -12.75 14.32
C ALA A 281 -7.57 -11.67 13.62
N LEU A 282 -7.09 -11.13 12.49
CA LEU A 282 -7.75 -10.05 11.75
C LEU A 282 -8.54 -10.56 10.53
N LYS A 283 -8.17 -11.73 9.98
CA LYS A 283 -8.78 -12.29 8.76
C LYS A 283 -10.32 -12.34 8.79
N PRO A 284 -10.99 -12.79 9.86
CA PRO A 284 -12.46 -12.83 9.91
C PRO A 284 -13.10 -11.46 9.69
N ALA A 285 -12.48 -10.39 10.24
CA ALA A 285 -12.96 -9.02 10.10
C ALA A 285 -12.68 -8.42 8.72
N VAL A 286 -11.52 -8.72 8.14
CA VAL A 286 -11.21 -8.37 6.75
C VAL A 286 -12.18 -9.05 5.78
N LEU A 287 -12.52 -10.32 6.03
CA LEU A 287 -13.49 -11.07 5.21
C LEU A 287 -14.91 -10.50 5.34
N TRP A 288 -15.33 -10.13 6.55
CA TRP A 288 -16.60 -9.44 6.76
C TRP A 288 -16.64 -8.13 5.97
N HIS A 289 -15.58 -7.32 6.07
CA HIS A 289 -15.52 -6.03 5.37
C HIS A 289 -15.53 -6.21 3.85
N TYR A 290 -14.82 -7.20 3.32
CA TYR A 290 -14.89 -7.54 1.90
C TYR A 290 -16.33 -7.84 1.46
N ARG A 291 -17.06 -8.68 2.21
CA ARG A 291 -18.43 -9.07 1.85
C ARG A 291 -19.42 -7.92 1.99
N GLN A 292 -19.38 -7.20 3.11
CA GLN A 292 -20.36 -6.14 3.40
C GLN A 292 -20.06 -4.84 2.66
N VAL A 293 -18.80 -4.43 2.60
CA VAL A 293 -18.39 -3.15 2.01
C VAL A 293 -17.97 -3.35 0.56
N VAL A 294 -17.07 -4.28 0.24
CA VAL A 294 -16.48 -4.37 -1.10
C VAL A 294 -17.42 -5.02 -2.12
N GLN A 295 -18.02 -6.15 -1.78
CA GLN A 295 -18.97 -6.86 -2.65
C GLN A 295 -20.39 -6.35 -2.55
N ARG A 296 -20.87 -6.07 -1.33
CA ARG A 296 -22.21 -5.56 -0.99
C ARG A 296 -23.33 -6.15 -1.85
N GLY A 297 -23.91 -7.26 -1.39
CA GLY A 297 -25.10 -7.86 -2.01
C GLY A 297 -24.83 -8.57 -3.35
N ALA A 298 -23.58 -8.58 -3.83
CA ALA A 298 -23.15 -9.40 -4.95
C ALA A 298 -22.50 -10.70 -4.47
N PRO A 299 -22.52 -11.78 -5.27
CA PRO A 299 -21.71 -12.97 -5.03
C PRO A 299 -20.23 -12.63 -4.93
N ASP A 300 -19.49 -13.41 -4.13
CA ASP A 300 -18.03 -13.27 -4.03
C ASP A 300 -17.39 -13.50 -5.40
N ASP A 301 -16.78 -12.45 -5.97
CA ASP A 301 -15.93 -12.56 -7.16
C ASP A 301 -14.45 -12.84 -6.82
N TYR A 302 -14.15 -13.00 -5.52
CA TYR A 302 -12.83 -13.25 -4.96
C TYR A 302 -11.75 -12.22 -5.35
N ASP A 303 -12.17 -11.02 -5.74
CA ASP A 303 -11.34 -9.96 -6.33
C ASP A 303 -10.62 -10.36 -7.63
N ALA A 304 -11.18 -11.37 -8.31
CA ALA A 304 -10.68 -11.97 -9.54
C ALA A 304 -11.57 -11.59 -10.75
N ARG A 305 -11.89 -10.30 -10.90
CA ARG A 305 -12.88 -9.81 -11.88
C ARG A 305 -12.44 -9.92 -13.35
N ARG A 306 -11.38 -9.22 -13.72
CA ARG A 306 -10.92 -9.11 -15.11
C ARG A 306 -9.77 -10.04 -15.43
N TRP A 307 -8.90 -10.29 -14.45
CA TRP A 307 -7.58 -10.87 -14.68
C TRP A 307 -7.53 -12.33 -14.19
N PRO A 308 -7.46 -13.32 -15.10
CA PRO A 308 -7.58 -14.72 -14.72
C PRO A 308 -6.51 -15.22 -13.74
N HIS A 309 -5.33 -14.60 -13.74
CA HIS A 309 -4.28 -14.94 -12.79
C HIS A 309 -4.73 -14.70 -11.33
N ARG A 310 -5.56 -13.68 -11.08
CA ARG A 310 -6.09 -13.39 -9.75
C ARG A 310 -6.98 -14.48 -9.20
N ALA A 311 -7.61 -15.29 -10.06
CA ALA A 311 -8.37 -16.44 -9.61
C ALA A 311 -7.45 -17.52 -9.03
N VAL A 312 -6.24 -17.69 -9.59
CA VAL A 312 -5.19 -18.55 -9.00
C VAL A 312 -4.78 -17.99 -7.65
N ASP A 313 -4.57 -16.69 -7.58
CA ASP A 313 -4.09 -16.02 -6.38
C ASP A 313 -5.13 -16.12 -5.26
N ALA A 314 -6.39 -15.87 -5.56
CA ALA A 314 -7.50 -16.09 -4.64
C ALA A 314 -7.61 -17.57 -4.25
N PHE A 315 -7.54 -18.51 -5.20
CA PHE A 315 -7.61 -19.94 -4.88
C PHE A 315 -6.58 -20.36 -3.81
N ILE A 316 -5.38 -19.78 -3.84
CA ILE A 316 -4.31 -20.07 -2.88
C ILE A 316 -4.49 -19.33 -1.56
N HIS A 317 -4.88 -18.04 -1.60
CA HIS A 317 -4.81 -17.16 -0.44
C HIS A 317 -6.16 -16.92 0.26
N TRP A 318 -7.28 -17.23 -0.39
CA TRP A 318 -8.59 -16.93 0.15
C TRP A 318 -8.89 -17.78 1.39
N PRO A 319 -9.48 -17.21 2.44
CA PRO A 319 -9.79 -17.95 3.67
C PRO A 319 -11.08 -18.78 3.49
N ILE A 320 -11.03 -19.83 2.65
CA ILE A 320 -12.16 -20.74 2.43
C ILE A 320 -12.58 -21.38 3.76
N GLY A 321 -13.89 -21.40 4.03
CA GLY A 321 -14.46 -21.96 5.25
C GLY A 321 -14.31 -21.09 6.51
N LEU A 322 -13.67 -19.93 6.41
CA LEU A 322 -13.60 -18.98 7.52
C LEU A 322 -14.93 -18.21 7.64
N GLU A 323 -15.50 -18.20 8.83
CA GLU A 323 -16.69 -17.41 9.10
C GLU A 323 -16.33 -15.92 9.25
N PRO A 324 -17.00 -15.01 8.50
CA PRO A 324 -16.81 -13.58 8.67
C PRO A 324 -17.22 -13.12 10.07
N LYS A 325 -16.45 -12.20 10.65
CA LYS A 325 -16.76 -11.60 11.96
C LYS A 325 -16.88 -10.10 11.84
N HIS A 326 -17.89 -9.52 12.48
CA HIS A 326 -18.04 -8.07 12.56
C HIS A 326 -16.73 -7.42 13.08
N PRO A 327 -16.23 -6.31 12.50
CA PRO A 327 -14.88 -5.82 12.79
C PRO A 327 -14.74 -5.13 14.15
N ASP A 328 -15.85 -4.77 14.81
CA ASP A 328 -15.81 -4.14 16.13
C ASP A 328 -15.10 -5.03 17.16
N GLY A 329 -14.19 -4.42 17.91
CA GLY A 329 -13.29 -5.12 18.84
C GLY A 329 -12.20 -6.00 18.18
N VAL A 330 -12.12 -6.05 16.84
CA VAL A 330 -11.08 -6.78 16.09
C VAL A 330 -10.18 -5.84 15.31
N ILE A 331 -10.77 -4.93 14.54
CA ILE A 331 -10.07 -3.91 13.76
C ILE A 331 -10.23 -2.57 14.48
N PRO A 332 -9.13 -1.82 14.71
CA PRO A 332 -9.22 -0.51 15.33
C PRO A 332 -9.99 0.47 14.45
N ARG A 333 -10.78 1.32 15.09
CA ARG A 333 -11.40 2.52 14.51
C ARG A 333 -10.43 3.70 14.42
N VAL A 334 -9.34 3.68 15.20
CA VAL A 334 -8.24 4.65 15.14
C VAL A 334 -6.97 3.94 14.70
N LEU A 335 -6.53 4.18 13.46
CA LEU A 335 -5.29 3.63 12.91
C LEU A 335 -4.19 4.69 12.96
N VAL A 336 -3.13 4.41 13.70
CA VAL A 336 -1.96 5.29 13.82
C VAL A 336 -0.76 4.63 13.15
N ASP A 337 -0.22 5.28 12.14
CA ASP A 337 1.06 4.96 11.53
C ASP A 337 2.06 6.07 11.84
N ALA A 338 2.67 6.00 13.04
CA ALA A 338 3.59 7.02 13.53
C ALA A 338 4.80 7.22 12.61
N LYS A 339 5.31 6.11 12.03
CA LYS A 339 6.43 6.12 11.08
C LYS A 339 6.10 6.88 9.80
N ALA A 340 4.85 6.83 9.33
CA ALA A 340 4.38 7.62 8.21
C ALA A 340 3.85 9.02 8.61
N GLY A 341 3.68 9.27 9.92
CA GLY A 341 2.94 10.43 10.43
C GLY A 341 1.49 10.45 9.95
N TYR A 342 0.85 9.27 9.86
CA TYR A 342 -0.45 9.08 9.23
C TYR A 342 -1.47 8.57 10.27
N LEU A 343 -2.67 9.14 10.25
CA LEU A 343 -3.76 8.87 11.16
C LEU A 343 -5.04 8.63 10.36
N VAL A 344 -5.77 7.55 10.65
CA VAL A 344 -7.10 7.28 10.08
C VAL A 344 -8.11 7.06 11.20
N LEU A 345 -9.27 7.69 11.09
CA LEU A 345 -10.40 7.54 11.99
C LEU A 345 -11.58 7.00 11.19
N ARG A 346 -12.22 5.93 11.68
CA ARG A 346 -13.43 5.34 11.12
C ARG A 346 -14.54 5.38 12.18
N GLY A 347 -15.66 6.00 11.86
CA GLY A 347 -16.71 6.25 12.87
C GLY A 347 -17.55 5.04 13.26
N GLY A 348 -17.48 3.93 12.53
CA GLY A 348 -18.30 2.75 12.80
C GLY A 348 -18.08 1.61 11.83
N TRP A 349 -18.94 0.60 11.90
CA TRP A 349 -18.93 -0.59 11.05
C TRP A 349 -20.36 -0.89 10.56
N SER A 350 -21.02 0.11 9.98
CA SER A 350 -22.37 -0.03 9.44
C SER A 350 -22.47 -1.15 8.40
N GLU A 351 -23.59 -1.87 8.39
CA GLU A 351 -23.89 -2.91 7.39
C GLU A 351 -23.95 -2.34 5.97
N GLN A 352 -24.30 -1.05 5.82
CA GLN A 352 -24.31 -0.36 4.53
C GLN A 352 -22.90 -0.03 4.04
N GLY A 353 -21.90 -0.08 4.92
CA GLY A 353 -20.51 0.28 4.64
C GLY A 353 -20.30 1.76 4.37
N GLU A 354 -21.22 2.63 4.81
CA GLU A 354 -21.24 4.09 4.54
C GLU A 354 -20.77 4.90 5.75
N ASP A 355 -19.86 4.32 6.53
CA ASP A 355 -19.32 4.96 7.73
C ASP A 355 -18.42 6.15 7.36
N PRO A 356 -18.43 7.22 8.18
CA PRO A 356 -17.48 8.31 8.02
C PRO A 356 -16.04 7.79 8.20
N VAL A 357 -15.14 8.15 7.27
CA VAL A 357 -13.69 7.92 7.35
C VAL A 357 -12.91 9.22 7.14
N LEU A 358 -12.00 9.53 8.07
CA LEU A 358 -11.13 10.71 8.04
C LEU A 358 -9.66 10.27 8.11
N ALA A 359 -8.83 10.68 7.14
CA ALA A 359 -7.40 10.38 7.14
C ALA A 359 -6.52 11.64 7.07
N ILE A 360 -5.46 11.69 7.87
CA ILE A 360 -4.65 12.88 8.07
C ILE A 360 -3.17 12.49 8.04
N GLN A 361 -2.36 13.27 7.32
CA GLN A 361 -0.92 13.08 7.27
C GLN A 361 -0.21 14.33 7.80
N ALA A 362 0.69 14.16 8.76
CA ALA A 362 1.50 15.22 9.33
C ALA A 362 2.23 16.00 8.23
N GLY A 363 2.13 17.33 8.26
CA GLY A 363 2.72 18.23 7.27
C GLY A 363 2.04 18.25 5.89
N LYS A 364 1.03 17.41 5.63
CA LYS A 364 0.34 17.31 4.32
C LYS A 364 -1.19 17.46 4.38
N GLY A 365 -1.77 17.90 5.51
CA GLY A 365 -3.20 18.23 5.65
C GLY A 365 -4.16 17.03 5.72
N ILE A 366 -5.47 17.24 5.49
CA ILE A 366 -6.55 16.23 5.55
C ILE A 366 -6.82 15.57 4.19
N ALA A 367 -7.24 14.30 4.20
CA ALA A 367 -7.95 13.62 3.14
C ALA A 367 -9.19 12.96 3.78
N ILE A 368 -10.37 13.30 3.29
CA ILE A 368 -11.63 12.73 3.77
C ILE A 368 -12.05 11.65 2.77
N GLY A 369 -12.63 10.54 3.22
CA GLY A 369 -12.98 9.39 2.37
C GLY A 369 -14.10 9.62 1.35
N TRP A 370 -14.31 10.85 0.88
CA TRP A 370 -15.49 11.28 0.12
C TRP A 370 -15.17 12.09 -1.15
N GLY A 371 -13.98 11.96 -1.75
CA GLY A 371 -13.65 12.72 -2.98
C GLY A 371 -12.82 13.97 -2.74
N GLU A 372 -12.11 14.40 -3.78
CA GLU A 372 -11.13 15.49 -3.73
C GLU A 372 -11.81 16.82 -3.37
N ARG A 373 -11.47 17.35 -2.20
CA ARG A 373 -11.29 18.79 -1.97
C ARG A 373 -10.34 18.94 -0.80
N GLN A 374 -9.25 19.68 -1.00
CA GLN A 374 -8.40 20.20 0.07
C GLN A 374 -9.24 21.15 0.94
N GLN A 375 -10.01 20.57 1.85
CA GLN A 375 -10.62 21.25 2.97
C GLN A 375 -9.56 21.40 4.08
N PRO A 376 -9.73 22.36 5.01
CA PRO A 376 -8.63 23.15 5.58
C PRO A 376 -7.46 22.33 6.14
N ASN A 377 -6.26 22.89 6.00
CA ASN A 377 -5.03 22.28 6.50
C ASN A 377 -5.08 22.06 8.02
N ILE A 378 -5.44 20.85 8.45
CA ILE A 378 -5.16 20.39 9.80
C ILE A 378 -3.67 20.05 9.87
N THR A 379 -2.98 20.71 10.77
CA THR A 379 -1.58 20.41 11.03
C THR A 379 -1.46 19.63 12.33
N LEU A 380 -1.34 18.31 12.20
CA LEU A 380 -1.08 17.43 13.34
C LEU A 380 0.25 17.75 14.03
N PRO A 381 0.40 17.41 15.33
CA PRO A 381 1.72 17.35 15.95
C PRO A 381 2.62 16.33 15.24
N PRO A 382 3.95 16.46 15.35
CA PRO A 382 4.85 15.34 15.18
C PRO A 382 4.42 14.18 16.08
N PHE A 383 4.55 12.95 15.61
CA PHE A 383 4.12 11.74 16.33
C PHE A 383 5.23 11.30 17.30
N ALA A 384 5.69 12.20 18.17
CA ALA A 384 6.79 11.92 19.09
C ALA A 384 6.36 10.93 20.18
N THR A 385 5.12 11.06 20.66
CA THR A 385 4.48 10.09 21.56
C THR A 385 3.05 9.83 21.09
N VAL A 386 2.64 8.56 21.21
CA VAL A 386 1.30 8.07 20.87
C VAL A 386 0.83 7.25 22.06
N THR A 387 -0.28 7.65 22.66
CA THR A 387 -0.85 7.02 23.85
C THR A 387 -2.25 6.55 23.53
N ASP A 388 -2.51 5.26 23.68
CA ASP A 388 -3.86 4.72 23.58
C ASP A 388 -4.65 5.10 24.82
N ILE A 389 -5.74 5.83 24.61
CA ILE A 389 -6.68 6.22 25.67
C ILE A 389 -7.76 5.14 25.81
N ALA A 390 -8.24 4.65 24.68
CA ALA A 390 -9.09 3.47 24.58
C ALA A 390 -8.56 2.64 23.40
N PRO A 391 -8.00 1.43 23.63
CA PRO A 391 -7.35 0.66 22.59
C PRO A 391 -8.17 0.55 21.30
N GLY A 392 -7.58 1.02 20.20
CA GLY A 392 -8.21 1.02 18.88
C GLY A 392 -9.40 1.98 18.70
N GLN A 393 -9.78 2.76 19.69
CA GLN A 393 -10.94 3.65 19.64
C GLN A 393 -10.62 5.12 19.93
N ALA A 394 -9.62 5.40 20.76
CA ALA A 394 -9.18 6.76 21.04
C ALA A 394 -7.68 6.81 21.37
N THR A 395 -7.00 7.83 20.85
CA THR A 395 -5.56 8.03 20.99
C THR A 395 -5.24 9.49 21.24
N LEU A 396 -4.22 9.73 22.06
CA LEU A 396 -3.56 11.03 22.20
C LEU A 396 -2.19 10.99 21.52
N ILE A 397 -1.94 11.92 20.61
CA ILE A 397 -0.66 12.12 19.93
C ILE A 397 -0.05 13.42 20.44
N ARG A 398 1.23 13.43 20.78
CA ARG A 398 1.93 14.62 21.29
C ARG A 398 3.30 14.76 20.65
N GLY A 399 3.65 16.00 20.30
CA GLY A 399 4.97 16.37 19.79
C GLY A 399 5.17 17.88 19.70
N GLY A 400 6.35 18.34 20.12
CA GLY A 400 6.69 19.78 20.22
C GLY A 400 5.67 20.54 21.06
N THR A 401 5.19 21.67 20.54
CA THR A 401 4.18 22.54 21.17
C THR A 401 2.72 22.14 20.88
N ARG A 402 2.49 20.92 20.36
CA ARG A 402 1.17 20.46 19.91
C ARG A 402 0.76 19.09 20.44
N ALA A 403 -0.54 18.88 20.54
CA ALA A 403 -1.16 17.59 20.77
C ALA A 403 -2.35 17.38 19.83
N ALA A 404 -2.73 16.13 19.59
CA ALA A 404 -3.96 15.77 18.91
C ALA A 404 -4.63 14.63 19.66
N PHE A 405 -5.84 14.86 20.15
CA PHE A 405 -6.70 13.79 20.66
C PHE A 405 -7.64 13.36 19.55
N ALA A 406 -7.57 12.09 19.18
CA ALA A 406 -8.41 11.49 18.15
C ALA A 406 -9.33 10.45 18.80
N ASP A 407 -10.62 10.57 18.57
CA ASP A 407 -11.65 9.69 19.13
C ASP A 407 -12.58 9.22 18.02
N ALA A 408 -12.71 7.91 17.89
CA ALA A 408 -13.69 7.25 17.04
C ALA A 408 -14.60 6.31 17.86
N SER A 409 -14.63 6.46 19.20
CA SER A 409 -15.47 5.65 20.09
C SER A 409 -16.94 6.07 20.06
N GLY A 410 -17.23 7.33 19.72
CA GLY A 410 -18.54 7.98 19.87
C GLY A 410 -18.69 8.78 21.17
N ALA A 411 -17.77 8.59 22.14
CA ALA A 411 -17.82 9.27 23.44
C ALA A 411 -17.69 10.80 23.32
N ALA A 412 -17.01 11.29 22.30
CA ALA A 412 -16.96 12.70 21.92
C ALA A 412 -18.30 13.33 21.48
N GLY A 413 -19.39 12.56 21.41
CA GLY A 413 -20.68 13.03 20.89
C GLY A 413 -20.74 13.12 19.36
N ALA A 414 -19.74 12.57 18.67
CA ALA A 414 -19.69 12.41 17.22
C ALA A 414 -19.03 11.06 16.89
N PRO A 415 -19.38 10.40 15.75
CA PRO A 415 -18.71 9.17 15.31
C PRO A 415 -17.20 9.33 15.16
N ILE A 416 -16.75 10.49 14.70
CA ILE A 416 -15.34 10.87 14.66
C ILE A 416 -15.19 12.25 15.30
N ALA A 417 -14.21 12.38 16.19
CA ALA A 417 -13.73 13.64 16.70
C ALA A 417 -12.20 13.72 16.70
N LEU A 418 -11.68 14.91 16.44
CA LEU A 418 -10.27 15.24 16.52
C LEU A 418 -10.10 16.62 17.15
N ALA A 419 -9.46 16.69 18.30
CA ALA A 419 -9.06 17.94 18.93
C ALA A 419 -7.56 18.16 18.73
N VAL A 420 -7.18 19.18 17.97
CA VAL A 420 -5.79 19.61 17.80
C VAL A 420 -5.52 20.79 18.74
N ILE A 421 -4.53 20.61 19.60
CA ILE A 421 -4.15 21.55 20.65
C ILE A 421 -2.78 22.13 20.29
N SER A 422 -2.63 23.44 20.44
CA SER A 422 -1.43 24.19 20.07
C SER A 422 -1.08 25.23 21.12
N GLY A 423 0.18 25.63 21.18
CA GLY A 423 0.67 26.56 22.21
C GLY A 423 0.93 25.87 23.55
N LEU A 424 1.16 24.55 23.53
CA LEU A 424 1.60 23.82 24.72
C LEU A 424 3.09 24.09 24.97
N ALA A 425 3.53 24.01 26.22
CA ALA A 425 4.95 24.02 26.55
C ALA A 425 5.67 22.89 25.80
N ASP A 426 6.92 23.10 25.41
CA ASP A 426 7.68 22.09 24.67
C ASP A 426 7.84 20.83 25.52
N ALA A 427 7.37 19.71 24.99
CA ALA A 427 7.78 18.40 25.49
C ALA A 427 9.24 18.18 25.08
N ALA A 428 10.01 17.45 25.89
CA ALA A 428 11.39 17.08 25.58
C ALA A 428 11.50 16.56 24.14
N PRO A 429 12.56 16.93 23.38
CA PRO A 429 12.68 16.56 21.99
C PRO A 429 12.67 15.03 21.84
N PRO A 430 12.06 14.49 20.76
CA PRO A 430 12.11 13.05 20.50
C PRO A 430 13.55 12.56 20.37
N ALA A 431 13.77 11.27 20.63
CA ALA A 431 15.00 10.61 20.21
C ALA A 431 15.23 10.88 18.71
N ALA A 432 16.48 11.21 18.34
CA ALA A 432 16.84 11.66 17.01
C ALA A 432 16.20 10.77 15.92
N ALA A 433 15.42 11.39 15.04
CA ALA A 433 14.90 10.72 13.85
C ALA A 433 16.09 10.23 12.99
N ASP A 434 15.91 9.09 12.32
CA ASP A 434 16.88 8.58 11.35
C ASP A 434 17.16 9.69 10.32
N PRO A 435 18.41 10.21 10.23
CA PRO A 435 18.78 11.28 9.30
C PRO A 435 18.48 10.92 7.84
N LEU A 436 18.40 9.63 7.51
CA LEU A 436 17.99 9.16 6.20
C LEU A 436 16.50 9.40 5.96
N GLN A 437 15.63 9.13 6.94
CA GLN A 437 14.20 9.36 6.80
C GLN A 437 13.85 10.85 6.70
N ASP A 438 14.55 11.73 7.41
CA ASP A 438 14.32 13.18 7.31
C ASP A 438 14.78 13.76 5.97
N LYS A 439 15.95 13.35 5.47
CA LYS A 439 16.41 13.72 4.12
C LYS A 439 15.46 13.22 3.03
N LEU A 440 14.88 12.03 3.21
CA LEU A 440 13.92 11.44 2.29
C LEU A 440 12.53 12.11 2.38
N ARG A 441 12.04 12.43 3.58
CA ARG A 441 10.83 13.23 3.80
C ARG A 441 10.96 14.62 3.19
N ALA A 442 12.11 15.28 3.28
CA ALA A 442 12.35 16.57 2.63
C ALA A 442 12.33 16.45 1.09
N ARG A 443 12.91 15.38 0.52
CA ARG A 443 13.00 15.19 -0.94
C ARG A 443 11.65 14.90 -1.62
N PHE A 444 10.73 14.19 -0.96
CA PHE A 444 9.39 13.88 -1.49
C PHE A 444 8.26 14.63 -0.78
N GLY A 445 8.61 15.49 0.17
CA GLY A 445 7.68 16.25 1.02
C GLY A 445 7.28 17.60 0.46
N THR A 446 8.05 18.20 -0.45
CA THR A 446 7.79 19.58 -0.91
C THR A 446 8.14 19.81 -2.38
N GLY A 447 8.25 18.76 -3.19
CA GLY A 447 8.51 18.92 -4.63
C GLY A 447 7.42 19.74 -5.29
N SER A 448 7.73 20.99 -5.64
CA SER A 448 6.96 21.78 -6.59
C SER A 448 6.64 20.89 -7.78
N LYS A 449 5.35 20.82 -8.13
CA LYS A 449 4.85 20.17 -9.33
C LYS A 449 5.79 20.47 -10.51
N PRO A 450 6.41 19.48 -11.16
CA PRO A 450 6.63 19.61 -12.60
C PRO A 450 5.25 19.89 -13.21
N PRO A 451 5.12 20.80 -14.19
CA PRO A 451 3.86 20.96 -14.89
C PRO A 451 3.40 19.57 -15.37
N PRO A 452 2.09 19.25 -15.28
CA PRO A 452 1.60 17.98 -15.77
C PRO A 452 2.11 17.78 -17.20
N PRO A 453 2.54 16.56 -17.58
CA PRO A 453 2.76 16.23 -18.98
C PRO A 453 1.59 16.78 -19.79
N LYS A 454 1.86 17.50 -20.87
CA LYS A 454 0.81 17.73 -21.86
C LYS A 454 0.44 16.35 -22.41
N LEU A 455 -0.63 15.78 -21.89
CA LEU A 455 -1.19 14.54 -22.37
C LEU A 455 -1.57 14.81 -23.84
N GLY A 456 -0.73 14.34 -24.77
CA GLY A 456 -1.09 14.31 -26.18
C GLY A 456 -2.42 13.58 -26.33
N ASP A 457 -3.25 14.07 -27.25
CA ASP A 457 -4.69 13.79 -27.44
C ASP A 457 -5.08 12.30 -27.65
N ARG A 458 -4.74 11.39 -26.74
CA ARG A 458 -5.03 9.95 -26.87
C ARG A 458 -5.76 9.29 -25.71
N PHE A 459 -6.17 10.07 -24.72
CA PHE A 459 -7.38 9.75 -24.00
C PHE A 459 -8.38 10.79 -24.43
N GLU A 460 -9.45 10.39 -25.12
CA GLU A 460 -10.68 11.20 -25.09
C GLU A 460 -10.84 11.60 -23.63
N LYS A 461 -10.79 12.91 -23.35
CA LYS A 461 -11.24 13.41 -22.06
C LYS A 461 -12.62 12.78 -21.90
N LYS A 462 -12.73 11.78 -21.03
CA LYS A 462 -14.03 11.47 -20.46
C LYS A 462 -14.54 12.84 -19.99
N PRO A 463 -15.77 13.23 -20.35
CA PRO A 463 -16.31 14.50 -19.91
C PRO A 463 -16.00 14.62 -18.41
N ASP A 464 -15.56 15.80 -17.97
CA ASP A 464 -15.46 16.11 -16.55
C ASP A 464 -16.85 15.83 -15.99
N VAL A 465 -17.03 14.61 -15.48
CA VAL A 465 -18.12 14.28 -14.61
C VAL A 465 -17.69 15.01 -13.36
N GLY A 466 -18.16 16.26 -13.23
CA GLY A 466 -18.06 16.98 -11.97
C GLY A 466 -18.46 16.03 -10.85
N PRO A 467 -17.84 16.12 -9.66
CA PRO A 467 -18.09 15.15 -8.60
C PRO A 467 -19.59 14.96 -8.46
N ASP A 468 -20.03 13.70 -8.46
CA ASP A 468 -21.44 13.38 -8.25
C ASP A 468 -21.91 14.19 -7.03
N PRO A 469 -23.09 14.84 -7.11
CA PRO A 469 -23.58 15.67 -6.02
C PRO A 469 -23.53 14.86 -4.73
N VAL A 470 -22.77 15.36 -3.74
CA VAL A 470 -22.62 14.71 -2.44
C VAL A 470 -24.03 14.55 -1.87
N PRO A 471 -24.49 13.31 -1.61
CA PRO A 471 -25.83 13.08 -1.08
C PRO A 471 -26.07 13.94 0.17
N ALA A 472 -27.24 14.54 0.29
CA ALA A 472 -27.55 15.46 1.39
C ALA A 472 -27.41 14.85 2.80
N ASP A 473 -27.44 13.51 2.91
CA ASP A 473 -27.28 12.75 4.15
C ASP A 473 -25.82 12.25 4.39
N THR A 474 -24.85 12.79 3.65
CA THR A 474 -23.43 12.47 3.82
C THR A 474 -22.92 13.09 5.14
N PRO A 475 -22.14 12.36 5.96
CA PRO A 475 -21.50 12.93 7.13
C PRO A 475 -20.69 14.18 6.78
N ALA A 476 -20.94 15.29 7.50
CA ALA A 476 -20.28 16.57 7.27
C ALA A 476 -19.14 16.77 8.28
N LEU A 477 -18.03 17.35 7.80
CA LEU A 477 -16.94 17.80 8.67
C LEU A 477 -17.28 19.18 9.25
N SER A 478 -17.31 19.28 10.58
CA SER A 478 -17.53 20.52 11.31
C SER A 478 -16.25 20.95 12.05
N ARG A 479 -16.02 22.26 12.15
CA ARG A 479 -14.89 22.85 12.88
C ARG A 479 -15.37 23.81 13.95
N GLN A 480 -14.82 23.67 15.15
CA GLN A 480 -14.98 24.60 16.26
C GLN A 480 -13.60 25.05 16.72
N VAL A 481 -13.40 26.35 16.89
CA VAL A 481 -12.17 26.90 17.46
C VAL A 481 -12.47 27.40 18.86
N ARG A 482 -11.58 27.10 19.80
CA ARG A 482 -11.63 27.55 21.18
C ARG A 482 -10.26 28.03 21.61
N ARG A 483 -10.23 28.85 22.66
CA ARG A 483 -9.00 29.32 23.30
C ARG A 483 -9.10 29.20 24.81
N ALA A 484 -7.97 28.92 25.41
CA ALA A 484 -7.75 28.75 26.83
C ALA A 484 -6.42 29.46 27.17
N GLY A 485 -6.49 30.76 27.47
CA GLY A 485 -5.29 31.61 27.52
C GLY A 485 -4.59 31.65 26.16
N GLU A 486 -3.30 31.30 26.14
CA GLU A 486 -2.47 31.20 24.91
C GLU A 486 -2.67 29.88 24.16
N VAL A 487 -3.31 28.89 24.78
CA VAL A 487 -3.54 27.58 24.17
C VAL A 487 -4.72 27.67 23.20
N GLY A 488 -4.45 27.34 21.93
CA GLY A 488 -5.44 27.25 20.87
C GLY A 488 -5.90 25.82 20.66
N VAL A 489 -7.22 25.61 20.56
CA VAL A 489 -7.83 24.29 20.37
C VAL A 489 -8.74 24.31 19.16
N GLU A 490 -8.46 23.44 18.20
CA GLU A 490 -9.29 23.20 17.03
C GLU A 490 -9.96 21.84 17.15
N ILE A 491 -11.29 21.84 17.21
CA ILE A 491 -12.10 20.63 17.37
C ILE A 491 -12.80 20.37 16.04
N TRP A 492 -12.51 19.21 15.48
CA TRP A 492 -13.06 18.71 14.24
C TRP A 492 -13.94 17.52 14.55
N THR A 493 -15.13 17.48 13.97
CA THR A 493 -16.08 16.37 14.16
C THR A 493 -16.66 15.98 12.80
N MET A 494 -16.83 14.68 12.57
CA MET A 494 -17.48 14.17 11.35
C MET A 494 -18.70 13.32 11.72
N GLN A 495 -19.89 13.81 11.33
CA GLN A 495 -21.19 13.27 11.76
C GLN A 495 -22.29 13.61 10.77
N ARG A 496 -23.43 12.91 10.88
CA ARG A 496 -24.70 13.36 10.30
C ARG A 496 -25.40 14.26 11.32
N GLY A 497 -25.96 15.38 10.87
CA GLY A 497 -26.63 16.35 11.74
C GLY A 497 -25.68 17.36 12.42
N PRO A 498 -26.16 18.08 13.45
CA PRO A 498 -25.41 19.16 14.09
C PRO A 498 -24.19 18.65 14.86
N ALA A 499 -23.13 19.45 14.89
CA ALA A 499 -21.93 19.15 15.66
C ALA A 499 -22.21 19.20 17.18
N PRO A 500 -21.59 18.31 17.98
CA PRO A 500 -21.69 18.38 19.44
C PRO A 500 -21.09 19.70 19.94
N ASN A 501 -21.70 20.32 20.94
CA ASN A 501 -21.15 21.53 21.52
C ASN A 501 -19.89 21.19 22.34
N ALA A 502 -18.80 21.91 22.08
CA ALA A 502 -17.59 21.82 22.88
C ALA A 502 -17.48 23.05 23.80
N THR A 503 -17.32 22.80 25.11
CA THR A 503 -17.13 23.85 26.11
C THR A 503 -15.67 23.89 26.57
N VAL A 504 -15.21 25.09 26.91
CA VAL A 504 -13.91 25.30 27.59
C VAL A 504 -14.21 25.92 28.93
N GLU A 505 -13.77 25.25 29.98
CA GLU A 505 -14.00 25.64 31.37
C GLU A 505 -12.65 25.80 32.07
N PRO A 506 -12.38 26.94 32.71
CA PRO A 506 -11.19 27.09 33.54
C PRO A 506 -11.27 26.16 34.76
N ASP A 507 -10.14 25.56 35.15
CA ASP A 507 -10.00 24.70 36.32
C ASP A 507 -8.71 25.07 37.08
N GLY A 508 -8.77 26.15 37.87
CA GLY A 508 -7.58 26.73 38.48
C GLY A 508 -6.61 27.27 37.44
N ALA A 509 -5.37 26.78 37.43
CA ALA A 509 -4.36 27.09 36.41
C ALA A 509 -4.48 26.19 35.14
N ALA A 510 -5.38 25.21 35.17
CA ALA A 510 -5.65 24.29 34.07
C ALA A 510 -6.90 24.70 33.29
N PHE A 511 -7.12 24.04 32.16
CA PHE A 511 -8.32 24.19 31.34
C PHE A 511 -8.92 22.82 31.03
N ARG A 512 -10.23 22.69 31.18
CA ARG A 512 -10.99 21.51 30.75
C ARG A 512 -11.72 21.79 29.46
N ILE A 513 -11.62 20.86 28.51
CA ILE A 513 -12.40 20.86 27.28
C ILE A 513 -13.35 19.69 27.34
N ARG A 514 -14.65 19.96 27.39
CA ARG A 514 -15.67 18.91 27.35
C ARG A 514 -16.14 18.69 25.92
N LEU A 515 -16.13 17.44 25.51
CA LEU A 515 -16.58 16.98 24.21
C LEU A 515 -17.37 15.69 24.42
N GLY A 516 -18.70 15.79 24.42
CA GLY A 516 -19.55 14.68 24.83
C GLY A 516 -19.24 14.23 26.26
N THR A 517 -18.92 12.95 26.45
CA THR A 517 -18.48 12.38 27.73
C THR A 517 -16.97 12.39 27.92
N ARG A 518 -16.19 12.88 26.94
CA ARG A 518 -14.73 13.04 27.07
C ARG A 518 -14.39 14.39 27.68
N THR A 519 -13.41 14.39 28.56
CA THR A 519 -12.81 15.62 29.07
C THR A 519 -11.32 15.65 28.74
N LEU A 520 -10.86 16.71 28.08
CA LEU A 520 -9.43 16.97 27.89
C LEU A 520 -8.99 17.97 28.94
N LEU A 521 -8.15 17.52 29.88
CA LEU A 521 -7.51 18.37 30.87
C LEU A 521 -6.17 18.86 30.32
N ILE A 522 -6.02 20.18 30.19
CA ILE A 522 -4.79 20.84 29.77
C ILE A 522 -4.20 21.53 31.00
N ALA A 523 -3.07 21.00 31.49
CA ALA A 523 -2.39 21.49 32.68
C ALA A 523 -0.87 21.34 32.50
N ASP A 524 -0.09 22.32 32.96
CA ASP A 524 1.38 22.28 32.96
C ASP A 524 2.00 21.91 31.59
N GLY A 525 1.41 22.44 30.51
CA GLY A 525 1.85 22.14 29.13
C GLY A 525 1.59 20.71 28.66
N ASN A 526 0.83 19.92 29.41
CA ASN A 526 0.44 18.55 29.08
C ASN A 526 -1.07 18.43 28.84
N VAL A 527 -1.46 17.31 28.21
CA VAL A 527 -2.85 16.95 27.93
C VAL A 527 -3.12 15.60 28.55
N ARG A 528 -4.19 15.51 29.35
CA ARG A 528 -4.73 14.26 29.89
C ARG A 528 -6.17 14.10 29.40
N VAL A 529 -6.58 12.86 29.20
CA VAL A 529 -7.97 12.53 28.83
C VAL A 529 -8.62 11.84 30.01
N GLU A 530 -9.75 12.39 30.45
CA GLU A 530 -10.60 11.91 31.54
C GLU A 530 -11.91 11.33 30.98
#